data_AF-A0A2M9AAB5-F1
#
_entry.id   AF-A0A2M9AAB5-F1
#
_cell.length_a   1.000
_cell.length_b   1.000
_cell.length_c   1.000
_cell.angle_alpha   90.00
_cell.angle_beta   90.00
_cell.angle_gamma   90.00
#
_symmetry.space_group_name_H-M   'P 1'
#
loop_
_entity.id
_entity.type
_entity.pdbx_description
1 polymer ?
#
loop_
_entity_poly.entity_id
_entity_poly.type
_entity_poly.pdbx_seq_one_letter_code
_entity_poly.pdbx_strand_id
1 'polypeptide(L)'
;MKKLFWIGALAALATLSSCSKEKPVFTGHWQGEDDMIFEVFQTKAGENNYTIRNINGDLFASIEGDSVLTGKNSLDMPFYMRVKGDSAFYQFGTIISKYKRINASTYESIYKKLQPAVPNN
;
A
#
# COMPACT_ATOMS: atom_id res chain seq x y z
N MET A 1 32.19 3.99 54.30
CA MET A 1 32.00 4.54 52.94
C MET A 1 30.78 3.89 52.32
N LYS A 2 29.86 4.71 51.79
CA LYS A 2 28.49 4.33 51.38
C LYS A 2 28.50 3.34 50.21
N LYS A 3 27.72 2.26 50.34
CA LYS A 3 27.43 1.29 49.28
C LYS A 3 26.47 1.94 48.27
N LEU A 4 26.83 1.98 46.99
CA LEU A 4 25.89 2.28 45.90
C LEU A 4 25.89 1.11 44.92
N PHE A 5 24.80 0.35 44.97
CA PHE A 5 24.41 -0.63 43.97
C PHE A 5 24.01 0.13 42.70
N TRP A 6 24.80 -0.02 41.63
CA TRP A 6 24.36 0.37 40.30
C TRP A 6 23.58 -0.80 39.71
N ILE A 7 22.27 -0.57 39.56
CA ILE A 7 21.31 -1.48 38.95
C ILE A 7 21.71 -1.66 37.48
N GLY A 8 22.09 -2.88 37.12
CA GLY A 8 22.21 -3.32 35.74
C GLY A 8 20.81 -3.40 35.12
N ALA A 9 20.45 -2.38 34.34
CA ALA A 9 19.28 -2.44 33.49
C ALA A 9 19.63 -3.22 32.22
N LEU A 10 19.36 -4.52 32.32
CA LEU A 10 18.72 -5.39 31.33
C LEU A 10 18.92 -5.03 29.85
N ALA A 11 19.73 -5.89 29.22
CA ALA A 11 19.76 -6.12 27.79
C ALA A 11 18.35 -6.39 27.23
N ALA A 12 18.06 -5.74 26.09
CA ALA A 12 17.50 -6.35 24.88
C ALA A 12 16.79 -5.28 24.05
N LEU A 13 17.55 -4.38 23.43
CA LEU A 13 17.06 -3.75 22.20
C LEU A 13 17.27 -4.77 21.07
N ALA A 14 16.40 -5.77 21.06
CA ALA A 14 16.31 -6.76 19.99
C ALA A 14 15.89 -6.05 18.71
N THR A 15 16.86 -5.80 17.83
CA THR A 15 16.77 -5.96 16.39
C THR A 15 15.44 -5.56 15.74
N LEU A 16 15.19 -4.26 15.57
CA LEU A 16 14.37 -3.79 14.45
C LEU A 16 15.24 -3.76 13.18
N SER A 17 15.69 -4.93 12.77
CA SER A 17 16.22 -5.18 11.44
C SER A 17 15.32 -6.21 10.75
N SER A 18 14.02 -5.93 10.71
CA SER A 18 13.14 -6.54 9.71
C SER A 18 13.04 -5.58 8.53
N CYS A 19 14.16 -5.43 7.81
CA CYS A 19 14.21 -4.74 6.52
C CYS A 19 13.79 -5.73 5.42
N SER A 20 12.64 -6.38 5.56
CA SER A 20 11.90 -6.88 4.42
C SER A 20 10.89 -5.80 4.06
N LYS A 21 11.33 -4.78 3.29
CA LYS A 21 10.37 -3.88 2.65
C LYS A 21 9.52 -4.76 1.74
N GLU A 22 8.30 -5.05 2.16
CA GLU A 22 7.33 -5.79 1.35
C GLU A 22 7.30 -5.16 -0.04
N LYS A 23 7.51 -5.98 -1.08
CA LYS A 23 7.47 -5.50 -2.45
C LYS A 23 6.02 -5.58 -2.94
N PRO A 24 5.50 -4.53 -3.58
CA PRO A 24 4.17 -4.59 -4.14
C PRO A 24 4.13 -5.63 -5.28
N VAL A 25 3.04 -6.40 -5.36
CA VAL A 25 2.75 -7.29 -6.50
C VAL A 25 2.33 -6.49 -7.74
N PHE A 26 1.88 -5.25 -7.52
CA PHE A 26 1.55 -4.31 -8.58
C PHE A 26 1.85 -2.88 -8.14
N THR A 27 2.52 -2.12 -9.01
CA THR A 27 2.68 -0.67 -8.88
C THR A 27 2.16 -0.03 -10.16
N GLY A 28 1.12 0.79 -10.05
CA GLY A 28 0.47 1.43 -11.18
C GLY A 28 0.36 2.94 -11.04
N HIS A 29 0.47 3.63 -12.16
CA HIS A 29 0.21 5.07 -12.28
C HIS A 29 -1.17 5.29 -12.87
N TRP A 30 -1.96 6.16 -12.23
CA TRP A 30 -3.26 6.58 -12.73
C TRP A 30 -3.09 7.28 -14.07
N GLN A 31 -3.98 6.99 -15.02
CA GLN A 31 -3.99 7.62 -16.34
C GLN A 31 -5.05 8.75 -16.41
N GLY A 32 -5.35 9.39 -15.27
CA GLY A 32 -6.29 10.50 -15.16
C GLY A 32 -5.61 11.87 -15.27
N GLU A 33 -6.30 12.92 -14.83
CA GLU A 33 -5.80 14.30 -14.88
C GLU A 33 -4.75 14.59 -13.79
N ASP A 34 -4.86 13.94 -12.63
CA ASP A 34 -3.88 14.07 -11.54
C ASP A 34 -2.90 12.90 -11.50
N ASP A 35 -1.69 13.17 -11.02
CA ASP A 35 -0.71 12.14 -10.71
C ASP A 35 -1.13 11.37 -9.45
N MET A 36 -1.27 10.05 -9.58
CA MET A 36 -1.49 9.15 -8.45
C MET A 36 -0.83 7.81 -8.71
N ILE A 37 -0.18 7.26 -7.68
CA ILE A 37 0.39 5.92 -7.70
C ILE A 37 -0.45 5.02 -6.79
N PHE A 38 -0.72 3.81 -7.28
CA PHE A 38 -1.25 2.72 -6.47
C PHE A 38 -0.24 1.59 -6.34
N GLU A 39 -0.08 1.13 -5.12
CA GLU A 39 0.72 -0.03 -4.76
C GLU A 39 -0.20 -1.11 -4.18
N VAL A 40 -0.09 -2.33 -4.69
CA VAL A 40 -0.85 -3.48 -4.18
C VAL A 40 0.12 -4.43 -3.52
N PHE A 41 -0.08 -4.67 -2.22
CA PHE A 41 0.70 -5.59 -1.41
C PHE A 41 -0.16 -6.79 -1.08
N GLN A 42 0.41 -7.98 -1.19
CA GLN A 42 -0.21 -9.17 -0.64
C GLN A 42 0.16 -9.23 0.85
N THR A 43 -0.83 -9.27 1.74
CA THR A 43 -0.59 -9.20 3.20
C THR A 43 0.31 -10.35 3.67
N LYS A 44 0.12 -11.54 3.11
CA LYS A 44 1.01 -12.70 3.27
C LYS A 44 1.02 -13.53 1.99
N ALA A 45 2.18 -14.05 1.62
CA ALA A 45 2.33 -14.90 0.44
C ALA A 45 1.38 -16.11 0.52
N GLY A 46 0.54 -16.28 -0.51
CA GLY A 46 -0.43 -17.38 -0.59
C GLY A 46 -1.79 -17.09 0.07
N GLU A 47 -1.96 -15.93 0.72
CA GLU A 47 -3.28 -15.51 1.20
C GLU A 47 -4.05 -14.68 0.16
N ASN A 48 -5.37 -14.67 0.29
CA ASN A 48 -6.24 -13.88 -0.56
C ASN A 48 -6.40 -12.44 -0.08
N ASN A 49 -5.65 -11.98 0.92
CA ASN A 49 -5.76 -10.64 1.50
C ASN A 49 -4.69 -9.70 0.92
N TYR A 50 -5.11 -8.48 0.60
CA TYR A 50 -4.31 -7.46 -0.06
C TYR A 50 -4.52 -6.08 0.56
N THR A 51 -3.45 -5.31 0.60
CA THR A 51 -3.47 -3.88 0.91
C THR A 51 -3.24 -3.10 -0.37
N ILE A 52 -4.15 -2.19 -0.70
CA ILE A 52 -4.04 -1.26 -1.81
C ILE A 52 -3.72 0.11 -1.21
N ARG A 53 -2.54 0.64 -1.50
CA ARG A 53 -2.01 1.90 -0.95
C ARG A 53 -1.89 2.97 -2.03
N ASN A 54 -2.23 4.21 -1.67
CA ASN A 54 -1.86 5.41 -2.42
C ASN A 54 -1.49 6.54 -1.45
N ILE A 55 -1.26 7.75 -1.97
CA ILE A 55 -0.93 8.94 -1.15
C ILE A 55 -2.07 9.41 -0.23
N ASN A 56 -3.28 8.92 -0.43
CA ASN A 56 -4.46 9.24 0.37
C ASN A 56 -4.75 8.17 1.43
N GLY A 57 -3.97 7.08 1.48
CA GLY A 57 -4.06 6.04 2.50
C GLY A 57 -4.15 4.61 1.96
N ASP A 58 -4.51 3.71 2.87
CA ASP A 58 -4.60 2.27 2.63
C ASP A 58 -6.07 1.81 2.53
N LEU A 59 -6.33 0.90 1.60
CA LEU A 59 -7.57 0.15 1.45
C LEU A 59 -7.27 -1.34 1.59
N PHE A 60 -8.18 -2.07 2.21
CA PHE A 60 -8.06 -3.52 2.36
C PHE A 60 -8.98 -4.22 1.37
N ALA A 61 -8.45 -5.22 0.70
CA ALA A 61 -9.18 -6.01 -0.28
C ALA A 61 -8.89 -7.50 -0.11
N SER A 62 -9.79 -8.33 -0.58
CA SER A 62 -9.57 -9.76 -0.74
C SER A 62 -9.85 -10.20 -2.18
N ILE A 63 -9.28 -11.31 -2.61
CA ILE A 63 -9.68 -11.93 -3.88
C ILE A 63 -11.02 -12.66 -3.69
N GLU A 64 -11.99 -12.32 -4.54
CA GLU A 64 -13.23 -13.07 -4.73
C GLU A 64 -13.34 -13.55 -6.19
N GLY A 65 -13.60 -14.83 -6.41
CA GLY A 65 -13.81 -15.42 -7.75
C GLY A 65 -12.61 -15.29 -8.70
N ASP A 66 -12.84 -14.73 -9.89
CA ASP A 66 -11.90 -14.63 -11.03
C ASP A 66 -10.77 -13.60 -10.83
N SER A 67 -10.06 -13.66 -9.71
CA SER A 67 -8.92 -12.78 -9.41
C SER A 67 -9.28 -11.28 -9.36
N VAL A 68 -10.52 -10.96 -8.95
CA VAL A 68 -10.95 -9.59 -8.68
C VAL A 68 -10.67 -9.28 -7.22
N LEU A 69 -9.96 -8.19 -6.97
CA LEU A 69 -9.80 -7.64 -5.62
C LEU A 69 -11.07 -6.87 -5.26
N THR A 70 -11.72 -7.29 -4.19
CA THR A 70 -12.94 -6.69 -3.65
C THR A 70 -12.68 -6.16 -2.25
N GLY A 71 -13.26 -5.02 -1.92
CA GLY A 71 -13.16 -4.46 -0.59
C GLY A 71 -14.19 -3.37 -0.36
N LYS A 72 -14.15 -2.78 0.83
CA LYS A 72 -14.97 -1.64 1.20
C LYS A 72 -14.10 -0.50 1.72
N ASN A 73 -14.48 0.73 1.43
CA ASN A 73 -13.83 1.90 2.01
C ASN A 73 -14.40 2.21 3.42
N SER A 74 -13.91 3.29 4.04
CA SER A 74 -14.37 3.75 5.36
C SER A 74 -15.86 4.14 5.43
N LEU A 75 -16.53 4.29 4.29
CA LEU A 75 -17.95 4.60 4.17
C LEU A 75 -18.79 3.35 3.85
N ASP A 76 -18.24 2.15 4.05
CA ASP A 76 -18.85 0.85 3.72
C ASP A 76 -19.24 0.69 2.22
N MET A 77 -18.69 1.53 1.35
CA MET A 77 -18.94 1.47 -0.09
C MET A 77 -18.01 0.47 -0.77
N PRO A 78 -18.54 -0.44 -1.61
CA PRO A 78 -17.74 -1.46 -2.27
C PRO A 78 -16.87 -0.85 -3.38
N PHE A 79 -15.69 -1.42 -3.55
CA PHE A 79 -14.83 -1.17 -4.70
C PHE A 79 -14.33 -2.50 -5.29
N TYR A 80 -13.92 -2.44 -6.55
CA TYR A 80 -13.42 -3.59 -7.30
C TYR A 80 -12.12 -3.19 -8.01
N MET A 81 -11.12 -4.07 -8.01
CA MET A 81 -9.90 -3.88 -8.78
C MET A 81 -9.55 -5.14 -9.56
N ARG A 82 -9.29 -4.97 -10.85
CA ARG A 82 -8.84 -6.06 -11.73
C ARG A 82 -7.50 -5.71 -12.36
N VAL A 83 -6.51 -6.56 -12.18
CA VAL A 83 -5.20 -6.47 -12.84
C VAL A 83 -5.21 -7.35 -14.08
N LYS A 84 -4.82 -6.81 -15.24
CA LYS A 84 -4.70 -7.52 -16.51
C LYS A 84 -3.38 -7.12 -17.18
N GLY A 85 -2.35 -7.96 -17.01
CA GLY A 85 -0.99 -7.68 -17.49
C GLY A 85 -0.42 -6.41 -16.87
N ASP A 86 -0.20 -5.40 -17.71
CA ASP A 86 0.33 -4.09 -17.33
C ASP A 86 -0.74 -3.02 -17.11
N SER A 87 -2.02 -3.41 -17.11
CA SER A 87 -3.12 -2.51 -16.77
C SER A 87 -3.83 -2.96 -15.51
N ALA A 88 -4.30 -2.02 -14.70
CA ALA A 88 -5.29 -2.29 -13.67
C ALA A 88 -6.50 -1.36 -13.84
N PHE A 89 -7.67 -1.85 -13.50
CA PHE A 89 -8.93 -1.12 -13.53
C PHE A 89 -9.50 -1.11 -12.12
N TYR A 90 -9.68 0.07 -11.55
CA TYR A 90 -10.32 0.28 -10.26
C TYR A 90 -11.71 0.83 -10.50
N GLN A 91 -12.73 0.21 -9.91
CA GLN A 91 -14.10 0.64 -9.98
C GLN A 91 -14.59 1.01 -8.58
N PHE A 92 -15.17 2.20 -8.46
CA PHE A 92 -15.85 2.68 -7.28
C PHE A 92 -17.20 3.27 -7.68
N GLY A 93 -18.30 2.63 -7.26
CA GLY A 93 -19.63 2.92 -7.79
C GLY A 93 -19.66 2.76 -9.32
N THR A 94 -19.98 3.84 -10.03
CA THR A 94 -20.01 3.91 -11.51
C THR A 94 -18.70 4.44 -12.11
N ILE A 95 -17.73 4.87 -11.29
CA ILE A 95 -16.48 5.47 -11.74
C ILE A 95 -15.46 4.36 -11.96
N ILE A 96 -14.82 4.36 -13.14
CA ILE A 96 -13.75 3.42 -13.49
C ILE A 96 -12.47 4.20 -13.77
N SER A 97 -11.44 3.95 -12.98
CA SER A 97 -10.10 4.50 -13.15
C SER A 97 -9.14 3.45 -13.71
N LYS A 98 -8.32 3.84 -14.69
CA LYS A 98 -7.31 2.98 -15.31
C LYS A 98 -5.92 3.32 -14.81
N TYR A 99 -5.14 2.30 -14.48
CA TYR A 99 -3.76 2.40 -14.07
C TYR A 99 -2.86 1.62 -15.02
N LYS A 100 -1.70 2.18 -15.32
CA LYS A 100 -0.65 1.51 -16.10
C LYS A 100 0.49 1.11 -15.16
N ARG A 101 0.98 -0.12 -15.28
CA ARG A 101 2.16 -0.58 -14.53
C ARG A 101 3.35 0.31 -14.84
N ILE A 102 4.09 0.69 -13.80
CA ILE A 102 5.28 1.53 -13.91
C ILE A 102 6.51 0.81 -13.34
N ASN A 103 7.68 1.21 -13.81
CA ASN A 103 8.96 0.76 -13.26
C ASN A 103 9.41 1.66 -12.09
N ALA A 104 10.49 1.27 -11.42
CA ALA A 104 11.03 2.02 -10.27
C ALA A 104 11.47 3.45 -10.62
N SER A 105 12.05 3.68 -11.80
CA SER A 105 12.48 5.04 -12.20
C SER A 105 11.30 5.98 -12.41
N THR A 106 10.24 5.49 -13.07
CA THR A 106 8.99 6.22 -13.26
C THR A 106 8.29 6.47 -11.91
N TYR A 107 8.25 5.47 -11.03
CA TYR A 107 7.72 5.60 -9.67
C TYR A 107 8.37 6.76 -8.93
N GLU A 108 9.71 6.75 -8.82
CA GLU A 108 10.46 7.80 -8.09
C GLU A 108 10.23 9.20 -8.67
N SER A 109 10.07 9.29 -9.99
CA SER A 109 9.85 10.57 -10.68
C SER A 109 8.46 11.17 -10.40
N ILE A 110 7.46 10.31 -10.23
CA ILE A 110 6.07 10.72 -9.93
C ILE A 110 5.94 10.97 -8.43
N TYR A 111 6.39 10.03 -7.59
CA TYR A 111 6.22 10.06 -6.14
C TYR A 111 6.74 11.35 -5.50
N LYS A 112 7.89 11.86 -5.97
CA LYS A 112 8.48 13.12 -5.49
C LYS A 112 7.62 14.37 -5.71
N LYS A 113 6.64 14.30 -6.60
CA LYS A 113 5.76 15.41 -6.95
C LYS A 113 4.39 15.29 -6.25
N LEU A 114 4.09 14.13 -5.68
CA LEU A 114 2.80 13.88 -5.07
C LEU A 114 2.68 14.64 -3.74
N GLN A 115 1.52 15.27 -3.56
CA GLN A 115 1.13 15.87 -2.29
C GLN A 115 -0.19 15.23 -1.85
N PRO A 116 -0.29 14.73 -0.61
CA PRO A 116 -1.56 14.23 -0.07
C PRO A 116 -2.64 15.30 -0.13
N ALA A 117 -3.88 14.93 -0.45
CA ALA A 117 -5.01 15.86 -0.46
C ALA A 117 -5.34 16.41 0.94
N VAL A 118 -4.96 15.67 2.00
CA VAL A 118 -5.04 16.09 3.40
C VAL A 118 -3.64 16.01 4.00
N PRO A 119 -3.08 17.10 4.57
CA PRO A 119 -1.80 17.05 5.25
C PRO A 119 -1.85 16.06 6.42
N ASN A 120 -0.86 15.17 6.52
CA ASN A 120 -0.68 14.36 7.72
C ASN A 120 -0.23 15.31 8.85
N ASN A 121 -1.09 15.52 9.84
CA ASN A 121 -0.76 16.22 11.09
C ASN A 121 0.04 15.33 12.04
#